data_AF-A0AAN6ZI21-F1
#
_entry.id   AF-A0AAN6ZI21-F1
#
_cell.length_a   1.000
_cell.length_b   1.000
_cell.length_c   1.000
_cell.angle_alpha   90.00
_cell.angle_beta   90.00
_cell.angle_gamma   90.00
#
_symmetry.space_group_name_H-M   'P 1'
#
loop_
_entity.id
_entity.type
_entity.pdbx_description
1 polymer ?
#
loop_
_entity_poly.entity_id
_entity_poly.type
_entity_poly.pdbx_seq_one_letter_code
_entity_poly.pdbx_strand_id
1 'polypeptide(L)'
;MAIISASPVKKAQNKHSTPRKRNRIFARYESGVPASEVAKKEGVSEAHVRGVVKRFPHQDYGVLKPGRGRLTKLDDRDKRRILREPDDSITIPQILGDLLYHRCNPTISL
;
A
#
# COMPACT_ATOMS: atom_id res chain seq x y z
N MET A 1 -26.48 -29.33 31.30
CA MET A 1 -26.41 -28.11 30.46
C MET A 1 -24.98 -27.98 29.94
N ALA A 2 -24.77 -28.11 28.62
CA ALA A 2 -23.43 -28.09 28.04
C ALA A 2 -22.95 -26.65 27.84
N ILE A 3 -21.82 -26.30 28.48
CA ILE A 3 -21.14 -25.02 28.32
C ILE A 3 -20.40 -25.08 26.98
N ILE A 4 -20.90 -24.34 25.98
CA ILE A 4 -20.21 -24.17 24.71
C ILE A 4 -18.97 -23.30 25.00
N SER A 5 -17.81 -23.95 25.10
CA SER A 5 -16.54 -23.27 25.27
C SER A 5 -16.22 -22.46 24.01
N ALA A 6 -16.27 -21.13 24.14
CA ALA A 6 -15.81 -20.23 23.11
C ALA A 6 -14.30 -20.44 22.92
N SER A 7 -13.92 -21.06 21.80
CA SER A 7 -12.52 -21.22 21.44
C SER A 7 -11.89 -19.84 21.21
N PRO A 8 -10.65 -19.61 21.69
CA PRO A 8 -10.03 -18.29 21.59
C PRO A 8 -9.80 -17.96 20.11
N VAL A 9 -10.39 -16.84 19.67
CA VAL A 9 -10.17 -16.27 18.34
C VAL A 9 -8.71 -15.83 18.27
N LYS A 10 -7.83 -16.69 17.73
CA LYS A 10 -6.44 -16.35 17.44
C LYS A 10 -6.46 -15.07 16.61
N LYS A 11 -5.89 -13.98 17.12
CA LYS A 11 -5.77 -12.70 16.41
C LYS A 11 -5.08 -12.97 15.09
N ALA A 12 -5.83 -12.96 14.00
CA ALA A 12 -5.29 -13.22 12.68
C ALA A 12 -4.24 -12.14 12.39
N GLN A 13 -3.00 -12.58 12.17
CA GLN A 13 -1.93 -11.70 11.71
C GLN A 13 -2.41 -10.89 10.51
N ASN A 14 -1.94 -9.64 10.38
CA ASN A 14 -2.29 -8.63 9.37
C ASN A 14 -2.03 -9.10 7.92
N LYS A 15 -2.66 -10.19 7.48
CA LYS A 15 -2.58 -10.72 6.13
C LYS A 15 -3.66 -10.04 5.32
N HIS A 16 -3.24 -9.24 4.35
CA HIS A 16 -4.14 -8.68 3.37
C HIS A 16 -4.89 -9.80 2.65
N SER A 17 -6.21 -9.69 2.56
CA SER A 17 -7.02 -10.62 1.74
C SER A 17 -6.53 -10.63 0.30
N THR A 18 -6.42 -11.80 -0.33
CA THR A 18 -6.00 -11.91 -1.74
C THR A 18 -7.06 -11.33 -2.70
N PRO A 19 -6.68 -10.86 -3.91
CA PRO A 19 -7.66 -10.35 -4.89
C PRO A 19 -8.77 -11.34 -5.18
N ARG A 20 -8.44 -12.63 -5.37
CA ARG A 20 -9.42 -13.71 -5.59
C ARG A 20 -10.45 -13.80 -4.47
N LYS A 21 -10.03 -13.67 -3.20
CA LYS A 21 -10.95 -13.66 -2.06
C LYS A 21 -11.86 -12.43 -2.09
N ARG A 22 -11.33 -11.24 -2.42
CA ARG A 22 -12.14 -10.01 -2.53
C ARG A 22 -13.18 -10.11 -3.64
N ASN A 23 -12.83 -10.69 -4.79
CA ASN A 23 -13.77 -10.90 -5.89
C ASN A 23 -14.91 -11.83 -5.50
N ARG A 24 -14.63 -12.92 -4.77
CA ARG A 24 -15.69 -13.80 -4.24
C ARG A 24 -16.59 -13.10 -3.22
N ILE A 25 -16.01 -12.29 -2.33
CA ILE A 25 -16.77 -11.50 -1.36
C ILE A 25 -17.72 -10.53 -2.09
N PHE A 26 -17.19 -9.79 -3.07
CA PHE A 26 -17.97 -8.82 -3.83
C PHE A 26 -19.08 -9.50 -4.63
N ALA A 27 -18.77 -10.54 -5.42
CA ALA A 27 -19.76 -11.26 -6.22
C ALA A 27 -20.92 -11.84 -5.38
N ARG A 28 -20.62 -12.39 -4.19
CA ARG A 28 -21.67 -12.91 -3.29
C ARG A 28 -22.51 -11.79 -2.67
N TYR A 29 -21.88 -10.67 -2.34
CA TYR A 29 -22.61 -9.54 -1.79
C TYR A 29 -23.52 -8.88 -2.84
N GLU A 30 -23.01 -8.73 -4.07
CA GLU A 30 -23.76 -8.22 -5.22
C GLU A 30 -24.94 -9.13 -5.59
N SER A 31 -24.80 -10.45 -5.40
CA SER A 31 -25.90 -11.41 -5.57
C SER A 31 -26.93 -11.40 -4.41
N GLY A 32 -26.89 -10.39 -3.52
CA GLY A 32 -27.86 -10.22 -2.44
C GLY A 32 -27.60 -11.02 -1.16
N VAL A 33 -26.46 -11.71 -1.04
CA VAL A 33 -26.14 -12.45 0.19
C VAL A 33 -25.77 -11.46 1.30
N PRO A 34 -26.38 -11.55 2.50
CA PRO A 34 -26.09 -10.61 3.58
C PRO A 34 -24.64 -10.71 4.04
N ALA A 35 -24.06 -9.58 4.46
CA ALA A 35 -22.66 -9.48 4.84
C ALA A 35 -22.26 -10.47 5.96
N SER A 36 -23.18 -10.78 6.88
CA SER A 36 -22.99 -11.74 7.97
C SER A 36 -22.77 -13.17 7.46
N GLU A 37 -23.53 -13.59 6.44
CA GLU A 37 -23.33 -14.89 5.80
C GLU A 37 -22.06 -14.94 4.97
N VAL A 38 -21.75 -13.88 4.23
CA VAL A 38 -20.51 -13.79 3.46
C VAL A 38 -19.29 -13.89 4.38
N ALA A 39 -19.33 -13.22 5.53
CA ALA A 39 -18.32 -13.25 6.56
C ALA A 39 -18.09 -14.68 7.10
N LYS A 40 -19.18 -15.39 7.44
CA LYS A 40 -19.12 -16.79 7.89
C LYS A 40 -18.55 -17.71 6.82
N LYS A 41 -19.01 -17.60 5.56
CA LYS A 41 -18.59 -18.46 4.45
C LYS A 41 -17.13 -18.23 4.03
N GLU A 42 -16.63 -17.00 4.10
CA GLU A 42 -15.25 -16.67 3.68
C GLU A 42 -14.24 -16.63 4.85
N GLY A 43 -14.71 -16.83 6.09
CA GLY A 43 -13.89 -16.80 7.30
C GLY A 43 -13.26 -15.43 7.56
N VAL A 44 -14.03 -14.36 7.39
CA VAL A 44 -13.59 -12.96 7.59
C VAL A 44 -14.57 -12.22 8.49
N SER A 45 -14.17 -11.07 9.03
CA SER A 45 -15.10 -10.23 9.78
C SER A 45 -16.10 -9.53 8.87
N GLU A 46 -17.29 -9.21 9.39
CA GLU A 46 -18.28 -8.41 8.64
C GLU A 46 -17.74 -7.03 8.25
N ALA A 47 -16.94 -6.42 9.12
CA ALA A 47 -16.26 -5.16 8.84
C ALA A 47 -15.34 -5.28 7.61
N HIS A 48 -14.66 -6.42 7.45
CA HIS A 48 -13.84 -6.70 6.27
C HIS A 48 -14.69 -6.77 5.01
N VAL A 49 -15.84 -7.46 5.05
CA VAL A 49 -16.78 -7.57 3.92
C VAL A 49 -17.24 -6.19 3.48
N ARG A 50 -17.77 -5.39 4.41
CA ARG A 50 -18.24 -4.01 4.11
C ARG A 50 -17.11 -3.15 3.55
N GLY A 51 -15.90 -3.28 4.09
CA GLY A 51 -14.73 -2.58 3.58
C GLY A 51 -14.33 -2.99 2.16
N VAL A 52 -14.43 -4.27 1.83
CA VAL A 52 -14.19 -4.76 0.46
C VAL A 52 -15.24 -4.19 -0.48
N VAL A 53 -16.52 -4.34 -0.16
CA VAL A 53 -17.64 -3.85 -0.99
C VAL A 53 -17.51 -2.35 -1.27
N LYS A 54 -17.20 -1.54 -0.25
CA LYS A 54 -17.02 -0.09 -0.41
C LYS A 54 -15.86 0.27 -1.35
N ARG A 55 -14.76 -0.48 -1.33
CA ARG A 55 -13.56 -0.17 -2.12
C ARG A 55 -13.54 -0.81 -3.51
N PHE A 56 -14.27 -1.90 -3.70
CA PHE A 56 -14.24 -2.70 -4.93
C PHE A 56 -14.52 -1.88 -6.20
N PRO A 57 -15.48 -0.94 -6.23
CA PRO A 57 -15.74 -0.11 -7.42
C PRO A 57 -14.57 0.78 -7.85
N HIS A 58 -13.60 1.02 -6.96
CA HIS A 58 -12.41 1.83 -7.22
C HIS A 58 -11.16 0.98 -7.50
N GLN A 59 -11.32 -0.35 -7.56
CA GLN A 59 -10.25 -1.33 -7.75
C GLN A 59 -10.45 -2.09 -9.06
N ASP A 60 -9.36 -2.36 -9.76
CA ASP A 60 -9.39 -3.24 -10.92
C ASP A 60 -9.38 -4.69 -10.43
N TYR A 61 -10.55 -5.35 -10.47
CA TYR A 61 -10.73 -6.77 -10.11
C TYR A 61 -10.21 -7.15 -8.72
N GLY A 62 -10.48 -6.30 -7.72
CA GLY A 62 -10.07 -6.54 -6.34
C GLY A 62 -8.57 -6.42 -6.10
N VAL A 63 -7.79 -5.93 -7.08
CA VAL A 63 -6.37 -5.61 -6.91
C VAL A 63 -6.26 -4.24 -6.21
N LEU A 64 -5.44 -4.17 -5.16
CA LEU A 64 -5.12 -2.87 -4.55
C LEU A 64 -4.10 -2.18 -5.44
N LYS A 65 -4.39 -0.93 -5.83
CA LYS A 65 -3.37 -0.08 -6.43
C LYS A 65 -2.24 0.10 -5.41
N PRO A 66 -0.97 -0.06 -5.82
CA PRO A 66 0.14 0.24 -4.93
C PRO A 66 0.01 1.69 -4.47
N GLY A 67 0.16 1.90 -3.16
CA GLY A 67 0.19 3.26 -2.62
C GLY A 67 1.33 4.02 -3.27
N ARG A 68 1.12 5.31 -3.57
CA ARG A 68 2.25 6.19 -3.88
C ARG A 68 3.10 6.27 -2.64
N GLY A 69 4.35 5.80 -2.73
CA GLY A 69 5.32 5.92 -1.65
C GLY A 69 5.49 7.40 -1.27
N ARG A 70 6.04 7.64 -0.08
CA ARG A 70 6.47 8.99 0.29
C ARG A 70 7.48 9.47 -0.76
N LEU A 71 7.30 10.70 -1.25
CA LEU A 71 8.27 11.32 -2.15
C LEU A 71 9.67 11.25 -1.51
N THR A 72 10.63 10.75 -2.26
CA THR A 72 12.03 10.68 -1.82
C THR A 72 12.60 12.09 -1.72
N LYS A 73 13.50 12.33 -0.76
CA LYS A 73 14.18 13.64 -0.63
C LYS A 73 15.01 14.01 -1.88
N LEU A 74 15.48 12.99 -2.59
CA LEU A 74 16.25 13.10 -3.82
C LEU A 74 15.35 12.79 -5.01
N ASP A 75 15.38 13.68 -6.00
CA ASP A 75 14.77 13.45 -7.30
C ASP A 75 15.72 12.65 -8.20
N ASP A 76 15.22 12.10 -9.30
CA ASP A 76 16.00 11.29 -10.24
C ASP A 76 17.10 12.10 -10.93
N ARG A 77 16.95 13.43 -11.01
CA ARG A 77 18.04 14.34 -11.42
C ARG A 77 19.20 14.33 -10.43
N ASP A 78 18.89 14.45 -9.13
CA ASP A 78 19.92 14.49 -8.08
C ASP A 78 20.64 13.14 -8.00
N LYS A 79 19.90 12.03 -8.07
CA LYS A 79 20.47 10.69 -8.09
C LYS A 79 21.45 10.53 -9.26
N ARG A 80 21.08 11.00 -10.45
CA ARG A 80 21.96 10.96 -11.64
C ARG A 80 23.21 11.81 -11.48
N ARG A 81 23.13 12.95 -10.79
CA ARG A 81 24.30 13.78 -10.51
C ARG A 81 25.26 13.10 -9.54
N ILE A 82 24.73 12.59 -8.42
CA ILE A 82 25.50 11.83 -7.44
C ILE A 82 26.22 10.65 -8.10
N LEU A 83 25.54 9.92 -8.99
CA LEU A 83 26.13 8.78 -9.71
C LEU A 83 27.14 9.16 -10.80
N ARG A 84 27.19 10.43 -11.23
CA ARG A 84 28.10 10.92 -12.28
C ARG A 84 29.37 11.52 -11.74
N GLU A 85 29.41 11.94 -10.48
CA GLU A 85 30.62 12.45 -9.83
C GLU A 85 31.49 11.24 -9.45
N PRO A 86 32.60 10.98 -10.18
CA PRO A 86 33.40 9.76 -10.02
C PRO A 86 34.43 9.89 -8.89
N ASP A 87 34.46 11.00 -8.18
CA ASP A 87 35.49 11.31 -7.20
C ASP A 87 35.12 10.77 -5.82
N ASP A 88 35.78 9.69 -5.42
CA ASP A 88 35.68 9.06 -4.09
C ASP A 88 36.08 10.01 -2.93
N SER A 89 36.67 11.17 -3.26
CA SER A 89 37.07 12.21 -2.30
C SER A 89 35.97 13.19 -1.92
N ILE A 90 34.81 13.18 -2.60
CA ILE A 90 33.74 14.13 -2.31
C ILE A 90 32.97 13.68 -1.07
N THR A 91 32.84 14.58 -0.10
CA THR A 91 32.08 14.30 1.13
C THR A 91 30.58 14.56 0.94
N ILE A 92 29.73 13.79 1.62
CA ILE A 92 28.26 13.94 1.58
C ILE A 92 27.79 15.39 1.81
N PRO A 93 28.38 16.19 2.73
CA PRO A 93 28.01 17.59 2.89
C PRO A 93 28.26 18.46 1.64
N GLN A 94 29.32 18.20 0.87
CA GLN A 94 29.62 18.93 -0.36
C GLN A 94 28.58 18.62 -1.44
N ILE A 95 28.25 17.34 -1.62
CA ILE A 95 27.18 16.89 -2.55
C ILE A 95 25.84 17.55 -2.19
N LEU A 96 25.48 17.58 -0.91
CA LEU A 96 24.23 18.20 -0.46
C LEU A 96 24.23 19.72 -0.65
N GLY A 97 25.36 20.39 -0.41
CA GLY A 97 25.55 21.82 -0.69
C GLY A 97 25.31 22.14 -2.16
N ASP A 98 25.92 21.38 -3.06
CA ASP A 98 25.77 21.55 -4.51
C ASP A 98 24.33 21.29 -4.96
N LEU A 99 23.71 20.19 -4.52
CA LEU A 99 22.32 19.89 -4.86
C LEU A 99 21.33 20.98 -4.40
N LEU A 100 21.59 21.60 -3.25
CA LEU A 100 20.77 22.72 -2.75
C LEU A 100 21.03 24.00 -3.55
N TYR A 101 22.28 24.31 -3.90
CA TYR A 101 22.65 25.48 -4.69
C TYR A 101 21.95 25.49 -6.06
N HIS A 102 21.91 24.36 -6.75
CA HIS A 102 21.27 24.25 -8.06
C HIS A 102 19.72 24.26 -8.02
N ARG A 103 19.10 23.86 -6.92
CA ARG A 103 17.65 23.99 -6.74
C ARG A 103 17.23 25.44 -6.48
N CYS A 104 18.11 26.25 -5.88
CA CYS A 104 17.86 27.65 -5.57
C CYS A 104 18.19 28.62 -6.72
N ASN A 105 18.97 28.20 -7.72
CA ASN A 105 19.34 29.02 -8.89
C ASN A 105 19.23 28.22 -10.20
N PRO A 106 18.05 28.17 -10.84
CA PRO A 106 17.83 27.36 -12.05
C PRO A 106 18.46 27.92 -13.34
N THR A 107 19.05 29.12 -13.30
CA THR A 107 19.49 29.87 -14.49
C THR A 107 20.86 29.49 -15.07
N ILE A 108 21.63 28.61 -14.43
CA ILE A 108 22.93 28.19 -14.96
C ILE A 108 22.84 26.75 -15.45
N SER A 109 22.31 26.61 -16.67
CA SER A 109 22.50 25.44 -17.53
C SER A 109 23.78 25.64 -18.35
N LEU A 110 24.78 24.80 -18.10
CA LEU A 110 25.86 24.49 -19.06
C LEU A 110 25.32 23.51 -20.11
#